data_AF-F2TCR4-F1
#
_entry.id   AF-F2TCR4-F1
#
_cell.length_a   1.000
_cell.length_b   1.000
_cell.length_c   1.000
_cell.angle_alpha   90.00
_cell.angle_beta   90.00
_cell.angle_gamma   90.00
#
_symmetry.space_group_name_H-M   'P 1'
#
loop_
_entity.id
_entity.type
_entity.pdbx_description
1 polymer ?
#
loop_
_entity_poly.entity_id
_entity_poly.type
_entity_poly.pdbx_seq_one_letter_code
_entity_poly.pdbx_strand_id
1 'polypeptide(L)'
;MVDGSPTHYANYIPDTSEFFPEAFLKRRMAGTHAAPHAADLVRLPLLYLHGGIWVDVGFMLFRSLDDLFWEKLEDPANPFELAGFRMTINDEMSMFWNGLIAGRKGCIAIKHWHDTFLKLWESRDRTQGIAPAFQYGHYVDYLIQMFCLERIRHLEDPTIAWDGPAWFSRKVLLFECVSEVYWVQHLTHWDGRKQFDMLSRRQEGSERGEAYKEASQFVQAILDTSSTMKLSHGIVTEQREYLARIWDEERNKDADISPGTFAAHLRWASENFKQARPLVPLLLPVREDGLLKGGLA
;
A
#
# COMPACT_ATOMS: atom_id res chain seq x y z
N MET A 1 -18.48 -4.84 -1.58
CA MET A 1 -19.12 -4.50 -0.28
C MET A 1 -20.39 -5.32 -0.19
N VAL A 2 -20.55 -6.12 0.87
CA VAL A 2 -21.68 -7.06 0.99
C VAL A 2 -22.67 -6.51 2.01
N ASP A 3 -23.90 -6.25 1.57
CA ASP A 3 -24.96 -5.70 2.43
C ASP A 3 -25.25 -6.64 3.61
N GLY A 4 -25.42 -6.08 4.80
CA GLY A 4 -25.66 -6.83 6.03
C GLY A 4 -24.44 -7.53 6.62
N SER A 5 -23.25 -7.40 6.01
CA SER A 5 -22.01 -7.92 6.60
C SER A 5 -21.69 -7.20 7.93
N PRO A 6 -21.26 -7.90 9.00
CA PRO A 6 -20.78 -7.25 10.22
C PRO A 6 -19.57 -6.36 9.96
N THR A 7 -18.77 -6.65 8.92
CA THR A 7 -17.59 -5.87 8.51
C THR A 7 -17.91 -4.82 7.43
N HIS A 8 -19.18 -4.51 7.19
CA HIS A 8 -19.55 -3.48 6.23
C HIS A 8 -19.10 -2.09 6.69
N TYR A 9 -18.54 -1.28 5.77
CA TYR A 9 -17.95 0.03 6.10
C TYR A 9 -18.94 1.00 6.77
N ALA A 10 -20.22 0.93 6.40
CA ALA A 10 -21.28 1.79 6.95
C ALA A 10 -21.52 1.57 8.46
N ASN A 11 -21.01 0.48 9.05
CA ASN A 11 -21.01 0.28 10.50
C ASN A 11 -19.97 1.15 11.22
N TYR A 12 -19.02 1.75 10.48
CA TYR A 12 -17.86 2.45 11.01
C TYR A 12 -17.72 3.88 10.48
N ILE A 13 -18.30 4.19 9.31
CA ILE A 13 -18.24 5.50 8.66
C ILE A 13 -19.66 5.92 8.30
N PRO A 14 -20.08 7.17 8.61
CA PRO A 14 -21.36 7.68 8.16
C PRO A 14 -21.48 7.76 6.64
N ASP A 15 -22.57 7.26 6.07
CA ASP A 15 -22.92 7.35 4.65
C ASP A 15 -23.36 8.78 4.27
N THR A 16 -22.41 9.71 4.25
CA THR A 16 -22.65 11.13 3.99
C THR A 16 -21.70 11.66 2.94
N SER A 17 -22.07 12.80 2.35
CA SER A 17 -21.22 13.53 1.39
C SER A 17 -19.92 14.07 2.01
N GLU A 18 -19.79 14.06 3.34
CA GLU A 18 -18.52 14.38 4.01
C GLU A 18 -17.44 13.34 3.72
N PHE A 19 -17.82 12.05 3.61
CA PHE A 19 -16.87 10.95 3.45
C PHE A 19 -16.94 10.27 2.10
N PHE A 20 -18.06 10.38 1.37
CA PHE A 20 -18.24 9.64 0.14
C PHE A 20 -18.84 10.51 -0.97
N PRO A 21 -18.36 10.38 -2.22
CA PRO A 21 -18.98 11.05 -3.35
C PRO A 21 -20.34 10.43 -3.67
N GLU A 22 -21.19 11.18 -4.36
CA GLU A 22 -22.51 10.71 -4.78
C GLU A 22 -22.43 9.43 -5.62
N ALA A 23 -21.37 9.27 -6.42
CA ALA A 23 -21.13 8.06 -7.20
C ALA A 23 -20.95 6.81 -6.31
N PHE A 24 -20.30 6.94 -5.16
CA PHE A 24 -20.14 5.85 -4.21
C PHE A 24 -21.48 5.57 -3.50
N LEU A 25 -22.10 6.61 -2.94
CA LEU A 25 -23.36 6.51 -2.19
C LEU A 25 -24.49 5.90 -3.03
N LYS A 26 -24.57 6.24 -4.32
CA LYS A 26 -25.59 5.73 -5.24
C LYS A 26 -25.16 4.49 -6.03
N ARG A 27 -24.02 3.87 -5.72
CA ARG A 27 -23.47 2.68 -6.41
C ARG A 27 -23.28 2.89 -7.93
N ARG A 28 -22.84 4.08 -8.32
CA ARG A 28 -22.61 4.50 -9.72
C ARG A 28 -21.12 4.59 -10.10
N MET A 29 -20.19 4.32 -9.18
CA MET A 29 -18.77 4.32 -9.50
C MET A 29 -18.46 3.40 -10.69
N ALA A 30 -17.71 3.93 -11.65
CA ALA A 30 -17.38 3.32 -12.92
C ALA A 30 -15.90 3.58 -13.27
N GLY A 31 -15.43 2.93 -14.34
CA GLY A 31 -14.03 2.98 -14.78
C GLY A 31 -13.24 1.75 -14.35
N THR A 32 -12.05 1.59 -14.93
CA THR A 32 -11.22 0.38 -14.81
C THR A 32 -10.80 0.10 -13.36
N HIS A 33 -10.61 1.14 -12.55
CA HIS A 33 -10.15 1.04 -11.17
C HIS A 33 -11.23 1.41 -10.13
N ALA A 34 -12.51 1.32 -10.50
CA ALA A 34 -13.62 1.68 -9.60
C ALA A 34 -13.59 0.93 -8.26
N ALA A 35 -13.24 -0.37 -8.26
CA ALA A 35 -13.16 -1.16 -7.04
C ALA A 35 -11.98 -0.78 -6.13
N PRO A 36 -10.73 -0.66 -6.64
CA PRO A 36 -9.63 -0.06 -5.89
C PRO A 36 -9.97 1.34 -5.34
N HIS A 37 -10.58 2.20 -6.16
CA HIS A 37 -10.97 3.55 -5.74
C HIS A 37 -12.04 3.55 -4.65
N ALA A 38 -12.97 2.60 -4.68
CA ALA A 38 -13.93 2.42 -3.60
C ALA A 38 -13.23 2.02 -2.28
N ALA A 39 -12.19 1.18 -2.33
CA ALA A 39 -11.38 0.88 -1.16
C ALA A 39 -10.59 2.10 -0.67
N ASP A 40 -10.07 2.92 -1.58
CA ASP A 40 -9.39 4.19 -1.29
C ASP A 40 -10.31 5.21 -0.59
N LEU A 41 -11.58 5.28 -1.00
CA LEU A 41 -12.60 6.10 -0.36
C LEU A 41 -12.98 5.61 1.03
N VAL A 42 -12.82 4.32 1.33
CA VAL A 42 -13.12 3.74 2.66
C VAL A 42 -11.92 3.82 3.60
N ARG A 43 -10.69 3.62 3.09
CA ARG A 43 -9.49 3.48 3.94
C ARG A 43 -9.17 4.74 4.74
N LEU A 44 -9.21 5.91 4.09
CA LEU A 44 -8.81 7.17 4.72
C LEU A 44 -9.82 7.64 5.79
N PRO A 45 -11.14 7.56 5.58
CA PRO A 45 -12.11 7.85 6.64
C PRO A 45 -12.01 6.91 7.84
N LEU A 46 -11.78 5.61 7.63
CA LEU A 46 -11.57 4.68 8.75
C LEU A 46 -10.39 5.12 9.61
N LEU A 47 -9.25 5.40 8.98
CA LEU A 47 -8.04 5.84 9.68
C LEU A 47 -8.23 7.22 10.35
N TYR A 48 -8.94 8.14 9.70
CA TYR A 48 -9.21 9.45 10.29
C TYR A 48 -10.10 9.34 11.54
N LEU A 49 -11.21 8.59 11.45
CA LEU A 49 -12.19 8.50 12.53
C LEU A 49 -11.73 7.63 13.70
N HIS A 50 -10.95 6.59 13.43
CA HIS A 50 -10.62 5.55 14.41
C HIS A 50 -9.13 5.41 14.71
N GLY A 51 -8.26 5.94 13.85
CA GLY A 51 -6.83 5.64 13.88
C GLY A 51 -6.54 4.19 13.50
N GLY A 52 -5.32 3.74 13.76
CA GLY A 52 -4.89 2.36 13.55
C GLY A 52 -4.14 2.18 12.24
N ILE A 53 -4.25 0.99 11.65
CA ILE A 53 -3.44 0.57 10.50
C ILE A 53 -4.35 -0.07 9.45
N TRP A 54 -4.29 0.46 8.24
CA TRP A 54 -4.85 -0.15 7.04
C TRP A 54 -3.77 -0.96 6.34
N VAL A 55 -4.09 -2.21 6.00
CA VAL A 55 -3.23 -3.10 5.22
C VAL A 55 -4.05 -3.63 4.06
N ASP A 56 -3.57 -3.49 2.83
CA ASP A 56 -4.24 -4.11 1.69
C ASP A 56 -4.28 -5.65 1.83
N VAL A 57 -5.24 -6.30 1.18
CA VAL A 57 -5.23 -7.77 1.07
C VAL A 57 -4.00 -8.28 0.28
N GLY A 58 -3.52 -9.47 0.60
CA GLY A 58 -2.34 -10.06 -0.07
C GLY A 58 -1.00 -9.65 0.56
N PHE A 59 -1.00 -9.21 1.81
CA PHE A 59 0.19 -9.07 2.63
C PHE A 59 0.49 -10.34 3.42
N MET A 60 1.76 -10.71 3.49
CA MET A 60 2.32 -11.53 4.57
C MET A 60 3.12 -10.62 5.49
N LEU A 61 3.04 -10.84 6.80
CA LEU A 61 3.74 -10.04 7.80
C LEU A 61 4.84 -10.89 8.43
N PHE A 62 6.06 -10.37 8.48
CA PHE A 62 7.20 -11.02 9.16
C PHE A 62 7.65 -10.26 10.40
N ARG A 63 7.08 -9.06 10.62
CA ARG A 63 7.26 -8.21 11.78
C ARG A 63 5.89 -7.75 12.28
N SER A 64 5.75 -7.61 13.60
CA SER A 64 4.54 -7.04 14.18
C SER A 64 4.30 -5.63 13.65
N LEU A 65 3.04 -5.30 13.37
CA LEU A 65 2.64 -3.94 13.03
C LEU A 65 2.83 -2.96 14.20
N ASP A 66 2.87 -3.45 15.43
CA ASP A 66 3.16 -2.64 16.61
C ASP A 66 4.60 -2.11 16.57
N ASP A 67 5.54 -3.03 16.45
CA ASP A 67 6.98 -2.74 16.36
C ASP A 67 7.33 -1.99 15.06
N LEU A 68 6.63 -2.28 13.97
CA LEU A 68 6.81 -1.57 12.71
C LEU A 68 6.28 -0.13 12.77
N PHE A 69 5.10 0.12 13.37
CA PHE A 69 4.46 1.44 13.36
C PHE A 69 3.80 1.85 14.68
N TRP A 70 2.93 1.01 15.25
CA TRP A 70 1.97 1.46 16.25
C TRP A 70 2.62 1.96 17.55
N GLU A 71 3.67 1.29 18.05
CA GLU A 71 4.40 1.70 19.26
C GLU A 71 4.93 3.15 19.13
N LYS A 72 5.29 3.58 17.91
CA LYS A 72 5.75 4.94 17.65
C LYS A 72 4.62 5.94 17.51
N LEU A 73 3.47 5.53 16.99
CA LEU A 73 2.31 6.40 16.76
C LEU A 73 1.45 6.59 18.03
N GLU A 74 1.36 5.57 18.88
CA GLU A 74 0.56 5.65 20.10
C GLU A 74 1.27 6.46 21.20
N ASP A 75 2.61 6.47 21.20
CA ASP A 75 3.42 7.25 22.14
C ASP A 75 3.14 8.76 21.99
N PRO A 76 2.56 9.43 23.01
CA PRO A 76 2.28 10.86 22.95
C PRO A 76 3.54 11.72 22.97
N ALA A 77 4.70 11.18 23.38
CA ALA A 77 5.98 11.90 23.32
C ALA A 77 6.56 11.92 21.89
N ASN A 78 6.11 11.02 21.03
CA ASN A 78 6.59 10.94 19.65
C ASN A 78 5.80 11.90 18.75
N PRO A 79 6.47 12.73 17.92
CA PRO A 79 5.78 13.66 17.04
C PRO A 79 5.03 13.00 15.88
N PHE A 80 5.29 11.72 15.55
CA PHE A 80 4.70 11.08 14.38
C PHE A 80 3.18 10.94 14.49
N GLU A 81 2.49 11.18 13.37
CA GLU A 81 1.03 11.08 13.24
C GLU A 81 0.59 10.19 12.07
N LEU A 82 1.48 9.94 11.12
CA LEU A 82 1.28 9.09 9.95
C LEU A 82 2.53 8.22 9.74
N ALA A 83 2.36 6.96 9.37
CA ALA A 83 3.46 6.07 9.04
C ALA A 83 3.13 5.12 7.88
N GLY A 84 4.15 4.69 7.16
CA GLY A 84 4.01 3.76 6.04
C GLY A 84 5.34 3.53 5.33
N PHE A 85 5.30 3.34 4.02
CA PHE A 85 6.48 3.07 3.22
C PHE A 85 6.76 4.17 2.20
N ARG A 86 8.03 4.52 2.05
CA ARG A 86 8.54 5.37 0.97
C ARG A 86 8.80 4.48 -0.25
N MET A 87 8.05 4.67 -1.32
CA MET A 87 8.35 4.05 -2.61
C MET A 87 9.36 4.91 -3.36
N THR A 88 10.60 4.44 -3.43
CA THR A 88 11.68 5.07 -4.19
C THR A 88 11.64 4.58 -5.63
N ILE A 89 11.41 5.49 -6.58
CA ILE A 89 11.38 5.19 -8.01
C ILE A 89 12.79 5.36 -8.60
N ASN A 90 13.48 6.43 -8.23
CA ASN A 90 14.88 6.70 -8.53
C ASN A 90 15.42 7.72 -7.51
N ASP A 91 16.67 8.16 -7.68
CA ASP A 91 17.34 9.09 -6.76
C ASP A 91 16.62 10.44 -6.59
N GLU A 92 15.79 10.84 -7.56
CA GLU A 92 15.07 12.12 -7.58
C GLU A 92 13.58 11.99 -7.21
N MET A 93 13.03 10.78 -7.29
CA MET A 93 11.60 10.55 -7.22
C MET A 93 11.26 9.48 -6.18
N SER A 94 10.58 9.92 -5.12
CA SER A 94 9.97 9.03 -4.13
C SER A 94 8.61 9.57 -3.69
N MET A 95 7.76 8.67 -3.23
CA MET A 95 6.40 9.00 -2.78
C MET A 95 5.98 8.11 -1.62
N PHE A 96 4.99 8.56 -0.86
CA PHE A 96 4.35 7.71 0.16
C PHE A 96 3.50 6.64 -0.54
N TRP A 97 3.72 5.38 -0.23
CA TRP A 97 2.99 4.25 -0.81
C TRP A 97 1.74 3.89 0.00
N ASN A 98 0.59 3.79 -0.67
CA ASN A 98 -0.72 3.74 -0.02
C ASN A 98 -1.22 2.33 0.38
N GLY A 99 -0.52 1.26 0.04
CA GLY A 99 -1.01 -0.10 0.31
C GLY A 99 -0.83 -0.57 1.76
N LEU A 100 -0.09 0.19 2.59
CA LEU A 100 -0.08 0.06 4.04
C LEU A 100 0.06 1.46 4.66
N ILE A 101 -0.95 1.88 5.42
CA ILE A 101 -1.02 3.21 6.03
C ILE A 101 -1.34 3.04 7.51
N ALA A 102 -0.50 3.59 8.38
CA ALA A 102 -0.75 3.69 9.81
C ALA A 102 -0.98 5.16 10.18
N GLY A 103 -1.98 5.47 11.00
CA GLY A 103 -2.31 6.84 11.34
C GLY A 103 -2.95 6.98 12.70
N ARG A 104 -2.68 8.10 13.38
CA ARG A 104 -3.39 8.46 14.61
C ARG A 104 -4.81 8.90 14.25
N LYS A 105 -5.75 8.63 15.16
CA LYS A 105 -7.10 9.17 15.09
C LYS A 105 -7.04 10.69 14.98
N GLY A 106 -7.77 11.27 14.03
CA GLY A 106 -7.80 12.71 13.79
C GLY A 106 -6.59 13.27 13.05
N CYS A 107 -5.70 12.43 12.50
CA CYS A 107 -4.55 12.90 11.72
C CYS A 107 -4.99 13.80 10.56
N ILE A 108 -4.60 15.08 10.62
CA ILE A 108 -5.12 16.11 9.70
C ILE A 108 -4.67 15.88 8.26
N ALA A 109 -3.47 15.33 8.04
CA ALA A 109 -2.99 14.97 6.72
C ALA A 109 -3.87 13.90 6.06
N ILE A 110 -4.39 12.93 6.82
CA ILE A 110 -5.33 11.91 6.31
C ILE A 110 -6.64 12.57 5.88
N LYS A 111 -7.15 13.54 6.64
CA LYS A 111 -8.36 14.29 6.26
C LYS A 111 -8.15 15.07 4.97
N HIS A 112 -7.06 15.82 4.87
CA HIS A 112 -6.74 16.59 3.66
C HIS A 112 -6.49 15.69 2.45
N TRP A 113 -5.87 14.54 2.66
CA TRP A 113 -5.67 13.53 1.62
C TRP A 113 -7.01 13.03 1.09
N HIS A 114 -7.92 12.66 2.00
CA HIS A 114 -9.26 12.22 1.65
C HIS A 114 -10.07 13.30 0.95
N ASP A 115 -10.08 14.52 1.46
CA ASP A 115 -10.82 15.65 0.88
C ASP A 115 -10.35 15.98 -0.54
N THR A 116 -9.02 15.93 -0.74
CA THR A 116 -8.43 16.13 -2.08
C THR A 116 -8.89 15.03 -3.04
N PHE A 117 -8.92 13.77 -2.57
CA PHE A 117 -9.38 12.65 -3.39
C PHE A 117 -10.89 12.74 -3.67
N LEU A 118 -11.72 13.11 -2.68
CA LEU A 118 -13.16 13.30 -2.84
C LEU A 118 -13.51 14.31 -3.92
N LYS A 119 -12.78 15.43 -3.98
CA LYS A 119 -13.02 16.47 -4.98
C LYS A 119 -12.85 15.98 -6.42
N LEU A 120 -12.03 14.95 -6.66
CA LEU A 120 -11.89 14.36 -8.00
C LEU A 120 -13.20 13.70 -8.49
N TRP A 121 -14.09 13.32 -7.57
CA TRP A 121 -15.36 12.66 -7.84
C TRP A 121 -16.56 13.62 -7.91
N GLU A 122 -16.36 14.93 -7.70
CA GLU A 122 -17.45 15.91 -7.78
C GLU A 122 -18.12 15.88 -9.15
N SER A 123 -19.44 15.69 -9.15
CA SER A 123 -20.29 15.58 -10.35
C SER A 123 -19.82 14.52 -11.35
N ARG A 124 -19.14 13.45 -10.88
CA ARG A 124 -18.53 12.42 -11.73
C ARG A 124 -18.72 11.02 -11.19
N ASP A 125 -18.74 10.07 -12.12
CA ASP A 125 -18.85 8.63 -11.82
C ASP A 125 -17.57 7.86 -12.07
N ARG A 126 -16.52 8.52 -12.59
CA ARG A 126 -15.21 7.92 -12.86
C ARG A 126 -14.11 8.99 -12.78
N THR A 127 -12.89 8.56 -12.45
CA THR A 127 -11.70 9.42 -12.39
C THR A 127 -10.86 9.42 -13.67
N GLN A 128 -11.19 8.55 -14.64
CA GLN A 128 -10.57 8.54 -15.96
C GLN A 128 -10.83 9.86 -16.70
N GLY A 129 -9.79 10.43 -17.30
CA GLY A 129 -9.87 11.69 -18.07
C GLY A 129 -9.74 12.96 -17.24
N ILE A 130 -9.49 12.86 -15.92
CA ILE A 130 -9.18 14.00 -15.05
C ILE A 130 -7.71 14.43 -15.22
N ALA A 131 -6.82 13.46 -15.37
CA ALA A 131 -5.46 13.71 -15.80
C ALA A 131 -5.46 14.07 -17.30
N PRO A 132 -4.53 14.94 -17.75
CA PRO A 132 -4.38 15.20 -19.17
C PRO A 132 -4.25 13.89 -19.96
N ALA A 133 -4.93 13.82 -21.11
CA ALA A 133 -5.06 12.64 -21.97
C ALA A 133 -3.72 12.26 -22.63
N PHE A 134 -2.74 11.88 -21.82
CA PHE A 134 -1.46 11.34 -22.23
C PHE A 134 -1.50 9.81 -22.26
N GLN A 135 -0.49 9.20 -22.89
CA GLN A 135 -0.34 7.75 -23.03
C GLN A 135 -0.33 6.98 -21.69
N TYR A 136 -0.13 7.68 -20.58
CA TYR A 136 -0.04 7.09 -19.23
C TYR A 136 -1.29 7.33 -18.36
N GLY A 137 -2.40 7.77 -18.95
CA GLY A 137 -3.62 8.14 -18.21
C GLY A 137 -4.17 7.03 -17.29
N HIS A 138 -3.99 5.76 -17.65
CA HIS A 138 -4.38 4.62 -16.80
C HIS A 138 -3.47 4.43 -15.59
N TYR A 139 -2.16 4.70 -15.72
CA TYR A 139 -1.23 4.72 -14.58
C TYR A 139 -1.59 5.86 -13.63
N VAL A 140 -1.90 7.03 -14.19
CA VAL A 140 -2.27 8.19 -13.38
C VAL A 140 -3.57 7.94 -12.63
N ASP A 141 -4.57 7.35 -13.29
CA ASP A 141 -5.82 6.95 -12.65
C ASP A 141 -5.59 5.93 -11.52
N TYR A 142 -4.74 4.92 -11.74
CA TYR A 142 -4.43 3.91 -10.71
C TYR A 142 -3.70 4.51 -9.49
N LEU A 143 -2.79 5.45 -9.71
CA LEU A 143 -1.98 6.09 -8.65
C LEU A 143 -2.60 7.38 -8.11
N ILE A 144 -3.82 7.71 -8.53
CA ILE A 144 -4.38 9.05 -8.31
C ILE A 144 -4.52 9.41 -6.84
N GLN A 145 -4.81 8.42 -5.99
CA GLN A 145 -4.90 8.63 -4.55
C GLN A 145 -3.51 9.01 -3.98
N MET A 146 -2.43 8.35 -4.42
CA MET A 146 -1.07 8.73 -4.02
C MET A 146 -0.69 10.14 -4.52
N PHE A 147 -1.14 10.54 -5.71
CA PHE A 147 -0.94 11.92 -6.18
C PHE A 147 -1.71 12.97 -5.39
N CYS A 148 -2.87 12.63 -4.83
CA CYS A 148 -3.57 13.51 -3.88
C CYS A 148 -2.71 13.75 -2.63
N LEU A 149 -2.01 12.71 -2.14
CA LEU A 149 -1.09 12.85 -1.01
C LEU A 149 0.13 13.71 -1.37
N GLU A 150 0.74 13.46 -2.53
CA GLU A 150 1.87 14.27 -3.01
C GLU A 150 1.47 15.74 -3.19
N ARG A 151 0.25 16.02 -3.66
CA ARG A 151 -0.27 17.39 -3.73
C ARG A 151 -0.28 18.05 -2.35
N ILE A 152 -0.87 17.41 -1.34
CA ILE A 152 -0.95 18.03 0.00
C ILE A 152 0.41 18.11 0.68
N ARG A 153 1.33 17.19 0.38
CA ARG A 153 2.72 17.23 0.87
C ARG A 153 3.47 18.48 0.39
N HIS A 154 3.16 18.96 -0.81
CA HIS A 154 3.80 20.14 -1.39
C HIS A 154 3.01 21.45 -1.18
N LEU A 155 1.82 21.38 -0.61
CA LEU A 155 0.92 22.52 -0.49
C LEU A 155 1.16 23.33 0.79
N GLU A 156 1.27 24.63 0.61
CA GLU A 156 1.05 25.65 1.64
C GLU A 156 -0.33 26.30 1.41
N ASP A 157 -1.22 26.14 2.38
CA ASP A 157 -2.55 26.75 2.37
C ASP A 157 -2.78 27.55 3.67
N PRO A 158 -2.59 28.88 3.65
CA PRO A 158 -2.77 29.71 4.83
C PRO A 158 -4.24 29.79 5.29
N THR A 159 -5.22 29.46 4.44
CA THR A 159 -6.64 29.57 4.78
C THR A 159 -7.09 28.50 5.77
N ILE A 160 -6.35 27.39 5.83
CA ILE A 160 -6.57 26.27 6.76
C ILE A 160 -5.36 26.02 7.66
N ALA A 161 -4.40 26.95 7.69
CA ALA A 161 -3.14 26.83 8.42
C ALA A 161 -2.37 25.53 8.10
N TRP A 162 -2.35 25.13 6.83
CA TRP A 162 -1.65 23.94 6.37
C TRP A 162 -0.29 24.30 5.78
N ASP A 163 0.75 23.69 6.31
CA ASP A 163 2.11 23.69 5.77
C ASP A 163 2.54 22.25 5.56
N GLY A 164 2.24 21.72 4.37
CA GLY A 164 2.53 20.35 3.98
C GLY A 164 4.01 19.99 4.10
N PRO A 165 4.94 20.75 3.50
CA PRO A 165 6.37 20.46 3.57
C PRO A 165 6.89 20.34 5.02
N ALA A 166 6.50 21.28 5.87
CA ALA A 166 6.94 21.29 7.26
C ALA A 166 6.24 20.22 8.10
N TRP A 167 4.97 19.90 7.81
CA TRP A 167 4.27 18.81 8.47
C TRP A 167 4.90 17.46 8.12
N PHE A 168 5.07 17.14 6.84
CA PHE A 168 5.59 15.85 6.39
C PHE A 168 7.02 15.57 6.87
N SER A 169 7.87 16.60 6.92
CA SER A 169 9.26 16.46 7.41
C SER A 169 9.36 16.16 8.92
N ARG A 170 8.30 16.40 9.70
CA ARG A 170 8.30 16.23 11.17
C ARG A 170 7.37 15.13 11.67
N LYS A 171 6.30 14.85 10.93
CA LYS A 171 5.14 14.09 11.41
C LYS A 171 4.98 12.71 10.77
N VAL A 172 5.85 12.36 9.82
CA VAL A 172 5.73 11.10 9.06
C VAL A 172 6.91 10.17 9.34
N LEU A 173 6.60 8.92 9.67
CA LEU A 173 7.56 7.83 9.80
C LEU A 173 7.51 6.93 8.56
N LEU A 174 8.62 6.80 7.84
CA LEU A 174 8.68 5.96 6.63
C LEU A 174 9.80 4.95 6.69
N PHE A 175 9.57 3.78 6.08
CA PHE A 175 10.62 2.81 5.77
C PHE A 175 10.66 2.52 4.26
N GLU A 176 11.74 1.89 3.77
CA GLU A 176 11.93 1.67 2.33
C GLU A 176 10.96 0.62 1.79
N CYS A 177 10.11 0.99 0.84
CA CYS A 177 9.10 0.09 0.29
C CYS A 177 9.73 -1.11 -0.42
N VAL A 178 10.83 -0.91 -1.16
CA VAL A 178 11.44 -2.00 -1.93
C VAL A 178 11.93 -3.13 -1.02
N SER A 179 12.68 -2.81 0.04
CA SER A 179 13.22 -3.84 0.94
C SER A 179 12.19 -4.36 1.94
N GLU A 180 11.22 -3.54 2.36
CA GLU A 180 10.26 -3.95 3.38
C GLU A 180 8.98 -4.60 2.84
N VAL A 181 8.65 -4.41 1.56
CA VAL A 181 7.38 -4.82 0.96
C VAL A 181 7.57 -5.61 -0.33
N TYR A 182 8.40 -5.09 -1.24
CA TYR A 182 8.55 -5.62 -2.61
C TYR A 182 9.86 -6.38 -2.85
N TRP A 183 10.46 -6.92 -1.80
CA TRP A 183 11.78 -7.55 -1.91
C TRP A 183 11.74 -8.80 -2.79
N VAL A 184 10.64 -9.56 -2.75
CA VAL A 184 10.40 -10.68 -3.66
C VAL A 184 10.47 -10.27 -5.13
N GLN A 185 9.80 -9.18 -5.47
CA GLN A 185 9.79 -8.64 -6.82
C GLN A 185 11.15 -8.06 -7.19
N HIS A 186 11.86 -7.46 -6.24
CA HIS A 186 13.23 -6.99 -6.45
C HIS A 186 14.19 -8.14 -6.81
N LEU A 187 14.21 -9.21 -6.00
CA LEU A 187 15.09 -10.37 -6.17
C LEU A 187 14.88 -11.12 -7.49
N THR A 188 13.70 -11.01 -8.08
CA THR A 188 13.31 -11.74 -9.29
C THR A 188 13.08 -10.82 -10.48
N HIS A 189 13.39 -9.53 -10.36
CA HIS A 189 13.11 -8.53 -11.40
C HIS A 189 11.65 -8.57 -11.89
N TRP A 190 10.71 -8.75 -10.96
CA TRP A 190 9.26 -8.87 -11.20
C TRP A 190 8.83 -10.12 -11.98
N ASP A 191 9.67 -11.15 -12.08
CA ASP A 191 9.31 -12.43 -12.69
C ASP A 191 8.44 -13.29 -11.75
N GLY A 192 7.11 -13.19 -11.90
CA GLY A 192 6.16 -13.97 -11.10
C GLY A 192 6.20 -15.47 -11.37
N ARG A 193 6.61 -15.91 -12.56
CA ARG A 193 6.74 -17.35 -12.88
C ARG A 193 7.91 -17.94 -12.10
N LYS A 194 9.05 -17.26 -12.10
CA LYS A 194 10.21 -17.64 -11.29
C LYS A 194 9.85 -17.68 -9.81
N GLN A 195 9.10 -16.69 -9.31
CA GLN A 195 8.62 -16.69 -7.93
C GLN A 195 7.73 -17.92 -7.64
N PHE A 196 6.77 -18.24 -8.53
CA PHE A 196 5.89 -19.39 -8.39
C PHE A 196 6.67 -20.70 -8.34
N ASP A 197 7.59 -20.91 -9.28
CA ASP A 197 8.38 -22.15 -9.37
C ASP A 197 9.27 -22.38 -8.14
N MET A 198 9.84 -21.31 -7.58
CA MET A 198 10.63 -21.40 -6.35
C MET A 198 9.74 -21.67 -5.13
N LEU A 199 8.60 -21.01 -5.02
CA LEU A 199 7.71 -21.12 -3.87
C LEU A 199 6.92 -22.44 -3.86
N SER A 200 6.54 -22.99 -5.02
CA SER A 200 5.86 -24.29 -5.13
C SER A 200 6.80 -25.49 -4.96
N ARG A 201 8.12 -25.28 -4.87
CA ARG A 201 9.10 -26.35 -4.70
C ARG A 201 9.03 -26.94 -3.29
N ARG A 202 9.17 -28.27 -3.20
CA ARG A 202 9.17 -29.01 -1.91
C ARG A 202 10.48 -28.78 -1.14
N GLN A 203 10.37 -28.64 0.18
CA GLN A 203 11.47 -28.49 1.12
C GLN A 203 12.15 -29.83 1.46
N GLU A 204 11.44 -30.95 1.30
CA GLU A 204 11.90 -32.31 1.59
C GLU A 204 11.82 -33.19 0.34
N GLY A 205 12.72 -34.18 0.23
CA GLY A 205 12.81 -35.09 -0.90
C GLY A 205 14.25 -35.45 -1.29
N SER A 206 14.41 -36.43 -2.16
CA SER A 206 15.71 -36.95 -2.63
C SER A 206 16.48 -35.99 -3.57
N GLU A 207 15.83 -34.94 -4.08
CA GLU A 207 16.39 -34.04 -5.10
C GLU A 207 16.78 -32.67 -4.52
N ARG A 208 17.80 -32.65 -3.64
CA ARG A 208 18.43 -31.38 -3.20
C ARG A 208 19.44 -30.86 -4.23
N GLY A 209 18.93 -30.56 -5.43
CA GLY A 209 19.70 -29.99 -6.54
C GLY A 209 19.92 -28.48 -6.44
N GLU A 210 20.45 -27.87 -7.50
CA GLU A 210 20.67 -26.42 -7.57
C GLU A 210 19.38 -25.62 -7.42
N ALA A 211 18.30 -26.08 -8.06
CA ALA A 211 16.99 -25.46 -7.95
C ALA A 211 16.49 -25.40 -6.48
N TYR A 212 16.68 -26.47 -5.71
CA TYR A 212 16.36 -26.44 -4.28
C TYR A 212 17.12 -25.35 -3.54
N LYS A 213 18.44 -25.27 -3.76
CA LYS A 213 19.30 -24.27 -3.13
C LYS A 213 18.86 -22.85 -3.50
N GLU A 214 18.51 -22.60 -4.76
CA GLU A 214 18.01 -21.31 -5.22
C GLU A 214 16.72 -20.91 -4.48
N ALA A 215 15.72 -21.81 -4.39
CA ALA A 215 14.47 -21.54 -3.69
C ALA A 215 14.69 -21.31 -2.18
N SER A 216 15.57 -22.10 -1.56
CA SER A 216 15.93 -21.94 -0.15
C SER A 216 16.60 -20.59 0.11
N GLN A 217 17.55 -20.20 -0.74
CA GLN A 217 18.24 -18.91 -0.63
C GLN A 217 17.29 -17.74 -0.88
N PHE A 218 16.37 -17.89 -1.83
CA PHE A 218 15.34 -16.91 -2.12
C PHE A 218 14.44 -16.67 -0.90
N VAL A 219 13.91 -17.72 -0.26
CA VAL A 219 13.09 -17.56 0.95
C VAL A 219 13.89 -17.01 2.13
N GLN A 220 15.13 -17.47 2.33
CA GLN A 220 15.99 -16.92 3.37
C GLN A 220 16.25 -15.42 3.16
N ALA A 221 16.51 -14.98 1.93
CA ALA A 221 16.73 -13.57 1.61
C ALA A 221 15.50 -12.70 1.89
N ILE A 222 14.28 -13.22 1.69
CA ILE A 222 13.03 -12.56 2.09
C ILE A 222 12.99 -12.38 3.60
N LEU A 223 13.16 -13.49 4.33
CA LEU A 223 13.04 -13.49 5.79
C LEU A 223 14.14 -12.66 6.44
N ASP A 224 15.36 -12.59 5.89
CA ASP A 224 16.47 -11.79 6.43
C ASP A 224 16.29 -10.28 6.22
N THR A 225 15.49 -9.89 5.22
CA THR A 225 15.40 -8.49 4.77
C THR A 225 14.10 -7.84 5.18
N SER A 226 12.96 -8.43 4.81
CA SER A 226 11.69 -7.72 4.75
C SER A 226 10.88 -7.83 6.03
N SER A 227 10.26 -6.72 6.44
CA SER A 227 9.24 -6.73 7.50
C SER A 227 7.90 -7.30 7.00
N THR A 228 7.62 -7.20 5.71
CA THR A 228 6.38 -7.65 5.09
C THR A 228 6.63 -8.17 3.67
N MET A 229 5.63 -8.80 3.05
CA MET A 229 5.67 -9.18 1.65
C MET A 229 4.31 -8.92 1.00
N LYS A 230 4.31 -8.11 -0.06
CA LYS A 230 3.10 -7.85 -0.85
C LYS A 230 3.03 -8.73 -2.09
N LEU A 231 1.98 -9.52 -2.19
CA LEU A 231 1.55 -10.18 -3.42
C LEU A 231 0.78 -9.17 -4.27
N SER A 232 1.43 -8.65 -5.31
CA SER A 232 0.88 -7.57 -6.13
C SER A 232 0.04 -8.09 -7.29
N HIS A 233 -1.18 -7.57 -7.41
CA HIS A 233 -2.01 -7.62 -8.62
C HIS A 233 -1.92 -6.33 -9.44
N GLY A 234 -0.82 -5.59 -9.32
CA GLY A 234 -0.62 -4.27 -9.91
C GLY A 234 -0.86 -4.20 -11.43
N ILE A 235 -0.61 -3.03 -12.00
CA ILE A 235 -0.95 -2.73 -13.41
C ILE A 235 -0.34 -3.79 -14.34
N VAL A 236 -1.21 -4.43 -15.11
CA VAL A 236 -0.84 -5.48 -16.07
C VAL A 236 -0.06 -4.85 -17.19
N THR A 237 1.13 -5.40 -17.44
CA THR A 237 1.87 -5.15 -18.67
C THR A 237 1.98 -6.46 -19.41
N GLU A 238 1.91 -6.44 -20.75
CA GLU A 238 2.06 -7.65 -21.58
C GLU A 238 3.36 -8.42 -21.33
N GLN A 239 4.35 -7.73 -20.74
CA GLN A 239 5.70 -8.24 -20.50
C GLN A 239 5.87 -8.90 -19.11
N ARG A 240 4.84 -8.90 -18.25
CA ARG A 240 4.97 -9.37 -16.86
C ARG A 240 3.83 -10.30 -16.47
N GLU A 241 4.22 -11.46 -15.94
CA GLU A 241 3.33 -12.36 -15.23
C GLU A 241 3.52 -12.13 -13.72
N TYR A 242 2.44 -11.84 -13.00
CA TYR A 242 2.49 -11.58 -11.56
C TYR A 242 2.18 -12.87 -10.78
N LEU A 243 2.97 -13.17 -9.74
CA LEU A 243 2.76 -14.34 -8.88
C LEU A 243 1.32 -14.47 -8.38
N ALA A 244 0.74 -13.36 -7.90
CA ALA A 244 -0.62 -13.34 -7.37
C ALA A 244 -1.65 -13.80 -8.42
N ARG A 245 -1.45 -13.44 -9.70
CA ARG A 245 -2.33 -13.87 -10.80
C ARG A 245 -2.15 -15.33 -11.17
N ILE A 246 -0.91 -15.85 -11.09
CA ILE A 246 -0.66 -17.27 -11.29
C ILE A 246 -1.42 -18.07 -10.22
N TRP A 247 -1.38 -17.63 -8.96
CA TRP A 247 -2.12 -18.28 -7.88
C TRP A 247 -3.64 -18.11 -7.95
N ASP A 248 -4.16 -17.07 -8.60
CA ASP A 248 -5.60 -16.91 -8.84
C ASP A 248 -6.16 -17.93 -9.85
N GLU A 249 -5.31 -18.59 -10.65
CA GLU A 249 -5.77 -19.60 -11.60
C GLU A 249 -6.29 -20.86 -10.88
N GLU A 250 -7.46 -21.37 -11.26
CA GLU A 250 -8.07 -22.55 -10.61
C GLU A 250 -7.14 -23.78 -10.56
N ARG A 251 -6.27 -23.96 -11.55
CA ARG A 251 -5.28 -25.06 -11.56
C ARG A 251 -4.23 -24.97 -10.46
N ASN A 252 -4.03 -23.77 -9.91
CA ASN A 252 -3.06 -23.47 -8.85
C ASN A 252 -3.75 -23.19 -7.51
N LYS A 253 -5.05 -23.47 -7.42
CA LYS A 253 -5.79 -23.44 -6.16
C LYS A 253 -5.05 -24.29 -5.14
N ASP A 254 -4.77 -23.70 -3.98
CA ASP A 254 -4.02 -24.30 -2.88
C ASP A 254 -2.50 -24.48 -3.11
N ALA A 255 -1.95 -24.04 -4.23
CA ALA A 255 -0.51 -24.13 -4.50
C ALA A 255 0.34 -23.34 -3.48
N ASP A 256 -0.23 -22.28 -2.92
CA ASP A 256 0.38 -21.41 -1.92
C ASP A 256 0.31 -21.97 -0.48
N ILE A 257 -0.54 -22.97 -0.22
CA ILE A 257 -0.66 -23.70 1.06
C ILE A 257 -0.20 -25.15 0.98
N SER A 258 0.30 -25.60 -0.18
CA SER A 258 0.67 -26.99 -0.39
C SER A 258 1.72 -27.45 0.64
N PRO A 259 1.45 -28.47 1.49
CA PRO A 259 2.31 -28.84 2.61
C PRO A 259 3.76 -29.13 2.19
N GLY A 260 4.72 -28.69 3.00
CA GLY A 260 6.13 -28.94 2.75
C GLY A 260 6.70 -28.21 1.52
N THR A 261 6.04 -27.16 1.02
CA THR A 261 6.60 -26.25 0.00
C THR A 261 7.19 -24.99 0.63
N PHE A 262 8.02 -24.26 -0.12
CA PHE A 262 8.53 -22.96 0.32
C PHE A 262 7.42 -21.90 0.51
N ALA A 263 6.32 -21.98 -0.24
CA ALA A 263 5.13 -21.15 -0.05
C ALA A 263 4.48 -21.41 1.32
N ALA A 264 4.27 -22.69 1.66
CA ALA A 264 3.75 -23.07 2.97
C ALA A 264 4.70 -22.66 4.11
N HIS A 265 6.02 -22.69 3.88
CA HIS A 265 6.99 -22.19 4.84
C HIS A 265 6.89 -20.67 5.07
N LEU A 266 6.72 -19.86 4.01
CA LEU A 266 6.49 -18.41 4.17
C LEU A 266 5.19 -18.10 4.93
N ARG A 267 4.13 -18.88 4.70
CA ARG A 267 2.89 -18.77 5.49
C ARG A 267 3.13 -19.09 6.95
N TRP A 268 3.82 -20.20 7.25
CA TRP A 268 4.22 -20.53 8.62
C TRP A 268 5.07 -19.42 9.24
N ALA A 269 6.02 -18.87 8.49
CA ALA A 269 6.88 -17.77 8.94
C ALA A 269 6.05 -16.52 9.27
N SER A 270 4.96 -16.24 8.54
CA SER A 270 4.13 -15.08 8.84
C SER A 270 3.43 -15.11 10.20
N GLU A 271 3.37 -16.28 10.83
CA GLU A 271 2.80 -16.48 12.17
C GLU A 271 3.85 -16.77 13.24
N ASN A 272 5.02 -17.30 12.85
CA ASN A 272 6.01 -17.86 13.78
C ASN A 272 7.38 -17.19 13.74
N PHE A 273 7.70 -16.48 12.65
CA PHE A 273 8.95 -15.75 12.51
C PHE A 273 8.76 -14.28 12.93
N LYS A 274 9.75 -13.74 13.63
CA LYS A 274 9.78 -12.33 14.03
C LYS A 274 11.06 -11.68 13.52
N GLN A 275 10.93 -10.92 12.45
CA GLN A 275 12.00 -10.09 11.91
C GLN A 275 12.35 -8.98 12.92
N ALA A 276 13.61 -8.94 13.33
CA ALA A 276 14.12 -8.06 14.40
C ALA A 276 15.23 -7.11 13.94
N ARG A 277 15.58 -7.11 12.64
CA ARG A 277 16.56 -6.22 12.04
C ARG A 277 16.19 -4.77 12.36
N PRO A 278 17.15 -3.93 12.77
CA PRO A 278 16.89 -2.52 12.96
C PRO A 278 16.31 -1.88 11.70
N LEU A 279 15.21 -1.16 11.86
CA LEU A 279 14.62 -0.37 10.80
C LEU A 279 15.34 0.97 10.70
N VAL A 280 15.50 1.45 9.46
CA VAL A 280 16.12 2.75 9.18
C VAL A 280 15.03 3.67 8.65
N PRO A 281 14.56 4.64 9.45
CA PRO A 281 13.60 5.62 8.99
C PRO A 281 14.12 6.42 7.80
N LEU A 282 13.22 6.74 6.89
CA LEU A 282 13.46 7.55 5.72
C LEU A 282 12.58 8.79 5.75
N LEU A 283 13.02 9.81 5.03
CA LEU A 283 12.25 11.03 4.81
C LEU A 283 11.89 11.15 3.33
N LEU A 284 10.78 11.83 3.08
CA LEU A 284 10.46 12.40 1.78
C LEU A 284 11.08 13.80 1.73
N PRO A 285 12.07 14.06 0.87
CA PRO A 285 12.70 15.36 0.80
C PRO A 285 11.70 16.42 0.35
N VAL A 286 11.83 17.63 0.91
CA VAL A 286 11.10 18.80 0.43
C VAL A 286 11.65 19.14 -0.95
N ARG A 287 10.73 19.36 -1.91
CA ARG A 287 11.05 19.81 -3.26
C ARG A 287 10.69 21.28 -3.38
N GLU A 288 11.69 22.14 -3.26
CA GLU A 288 11.53 23.60 -3.37
C GLU A 288 10.98 24.00 -4.75
N ASP A 289 11.35 23.27 -5.80
CA ASP A 289 10.87 23.46 -7.18
C ASP A 289 9.41 23.01 -7.40
N GLY A 290 8.86 22.24 -6.46
CA GLY A 290 7.52 21.66 -6.53
C GLY A 290 6.52 22.25 -5.54
N LEU A 291 6.88 23.32 -4.81
CA LEU A 291 5.99 23.93 -3.82
C LEU A 291 4.74 24.54 -4.46
N LEU A 292 3.60 24.27 -3.84
CA LEU A 292 2.29 24.76 -4.26
C LEU A 292 1.78 25.76 -3.22
N LYS A 293 1.21 26.87 -3.69
CA LYS A 293 0.51 27.86 -2.85
C LYS A 293 -0.92 28.00 -3.32
N GLY A 294 -1.87 27.90 -2.40
CA GLY A 294 -3.29 28.07 -2.72
C GLY A 294 -4.19 27.21 -1.86
N GLY A 295 -5.45 27.09 -2.27
CA GLY A 295 -6.44 26.27 -1.59
C GLY A 295 -6.17 24.77 -1.71
N LEU A 296 -6.54 24.02 -0.68
CA LEU A 296 -6.55 22.54 -0.67
C LEU A 296 -7.22 21.95 -1.92
N ALA A 297 -8.29 22.60 -2.40
CA ALA A 297 -8.62 22.57 -3.83
C ALA A 297 -9.58 23.67 -4.28
#